data_AF-A0A7Y9W4J2-F1
#
_entry.id   AF-A0A7Y9W4J2-F1
#
_cell.length_a   1.000
_cell.length_b   1.000
_cell.length_c   1.000
_cell.angle_alpha   90.00
_cell.angle_beta   90.00
_cell.angle_gamma   90.00
#
_symmetry.space_group_name_H-M   'P 1'
#
loop_
_entity.id
_entity.type
_entity.pdbx_description
1 polymer ?
#
loop_
_entity_poly.entity_id
_entity_poly.type
_entity_poly.pdbx_seq_one_letter_code
_entity_poly.pdbx_strand_id
1 'polypeptide(L)'
;MIPLNVVEQITRTFSLVVRLFGNVMSGVFVIGIILSLAGLLVPIPLMALDLLTGAVQAYIFAVLSMVFIGAAISDTHHPVSVKKGEAS
;
A
#
# COMPACT_ATOMS: atom_id res chain seq x y z
N MET A 1 4.68 21.71 -15.18
CA MET A 1 5.15 21.34 -13.82
C MET A 1 4.46 20.08 -13.28
N ILE A 2 4.07 19.14 -14.14
CA ILE A 2 3.12 18.05 -13.84
C ILE A 2 3.78 16.66 -13.56
N PRO A 3 5.04 16.35 -13.94
CA PRO A 3 5.55 14.99 -13.71
C PRO A 3 5.97 14.71 -12.25
N LEU A 4 6.41 15.73 -11.50
CA LEU A 4 6.93 15.51 -10.14
C LEU A 4 5.85 15.07 -9.14
N ASN A 5 4.62 15.59 -9.25
CA ASN A 5 3.54 15.27 -8.31
C ASN A 5 3.07 13.80 -8.42
N VAL A 6 3.04 13.26 -9.64
CA VAL A 6 2.69 11.84 -9.87
C VAL A 6 3.81 10.93 -9.36
N VAL A 7 5.07 11.28 -9.63
CA VAL A 7 6.23 10.54 -9.11
C VAL A 7 6.27 10.58 -7.58
N GLU A 8 5.92 11.71 -6.96
CA GLU A 8 5.84 11.86 -5.51
C GLU A 8 4.74 10.98 -4.89
N GLN A 9 3.56 10.92 -5.52
CA GLN A 9 2.45 10.06 -5.10
C GLN A 9 2.77 8.56 -5.22
N ILE A 10 3.44 8.15 -6.31
CA ILE A 10 3.93 6.79 -6.49
C ILE A 10 5.02 6.47 -5.45
N THR A 11 5.97 7.38 -5.21
CA THR A 11 7.06 7.20 -4.25
C THR A 11 6.54 7.02 -2.82
N ARG A 12 5.51 7.79 -2.43
CA ARG A 12 4.82 7.64 -1.14
C ARG A 12 4.18 6.26 -1.02
N THR A 13 3.47 5.82 -2.06
CA THR A 13 2.81 4.51 -2.10
C THR A 13 3.84 3.38 -2.04
N PHE A 14 4.93 3.50 -2.79
CA PHE A 14 6.04 2.56 -2.81
C PHE A 14 6.72 2.43 -1.44
N SER A 15 6.96 3.54 -0.73
CA SER A 15 7.46 3.52 0.65
C SER A 15 6.53 2.76 1.60
N LEU A 16 5.21 2.86 1.39
CA LEU A 16 4.19 2.18 2.18
C LEU A 16 4.22 0.65 1.94
N VAL A 17 4.45 0.23 0.69
CA VAL A 17 4.66 -1.18 0.30
C VAL A 17 5.93 -1.76 0.89
N VAL A 18 7.06 -1.04 0.78
CA VAL A 18 8.34 -1.46 1.38
C VAL A 18 8.21 -1.63 2.88
N ARG A 19 7.41 -0.80 3.55
CA ARG A 19 7.14 -0.91 5.00
C ARG A 19 6.32 -2.15 5.35
N LEU A 20 5.30 -2.50 4.55
CA LEU A 20 4.55 -3.75 4.73
C LEU A 20 5.45 -4.98 4.49
N PHE A 21 6.26 -4.94 3.43
CA PHE A 21 7.26 -5.97 3.12
C PHE A 21 8.26 -6.13 4.27
N GLY A 22 8.73 -5.02 4.82
CA GLY A 22 9.62 -4.97 5.99
C GLY A 22 9.02 -5.65 7.21
N ASN A 23 7.76 -5.37 7.56
CA ASN A 23 7.11 -6.02 8.70
C ASN A 23 6.96 -7.54 8.49
N VAL A 24 6.52 -8.00 7.32
CA VAL A 24 6.35 -9.44 7.04
C VAL A 24 7.68 -10.19 6.98
N MET A 25 8.72 -9.60 6.34
CA MET A 25 10.07 -10.19 6.31
C MET A 25 10.76 -10.13 7.68
N SER A 26 10.56 -9.05 8.43
CA SER A 26 11.08 -8.88 9.78
C SER A 26 10.54 -9.95 10.71
N GLY A 27 9.23 -10.25 10.67
CA GLY A 27 8.65 -11.34 11.45
C GLY A 27 9.39 -12.67 11.26
N VAL A 28 9.63 -13.08 10.02
CA VAL A 28 10.33 -14.35 9.70
C VAL A 28 11.81 -14.32 10.13
N PHE A 29 12.50 -13.19 9.91
CA PHE A 29 13.91 -13.02 10.29
C PHE A 29 14.10 -12.96 11.82
N VAL A 30 13.25 -12.19 12.51
CA VAL A 30 13.22 -12.03 13.96
C VAL A 30 12.90 -13.35 14.65
N ILE A 31 11.95 -14.13 14.13
CA ILE A 31 11.64 -15.49 14.62
C ILE A 31 12.88 -16.38 14.57
N GLY A 32 13.63 -16.35 13.46
CA GLY A 32 14.86 -17.15 13.31
C GLY A 32 15.94 -16.78 14.33
N ILE A 33 16.11 -15.48 14.62
CA ILE A 33 17.10 -15.00 15.58
C ILE A 33 16.65 -15.26 17.03
N ILE A 34 15.39 -14.96 17.36
CA ILE A 34 14.87 -15.08 18.73
C ILE A 34 14.70 -16.55 19.16
N LEU A 35 14.29 -17.45 18.26
CA LEU A 35 14.27 -18.90 18.54
C LEU A 35 15.67 -19.43 18.87
N SER A 36 16.72 -18.84 18.28
CA SER A 36 18.11 -19.22 18.52
C SER A 36 18.67 -18.64 19.84
N LEU A 37 18.20 -17.47 20.29
CA LEU A 37 18.78 -16.76 21.45
C LEU A 37 17.93 -16.76 22.74
N ALA A 38 16.61 -16.62 22.69
CA ALA A 38 15.82 -16.13 23.85
C ALA A 38 14.68 -17.05 24.35
N GLY A 39 14.46 -18.21 23.72
CA GLY A 39 13.43 -19.16 24.13
C GLY A 39 11.99 -18.75 23.76
N LEU A 40 11.03 -19.67 23.94
CA LEU A 40 9.70 -19.62 23.29
C LEU A 40 8.72 -18.58 23.86
N LEU A 41 8.92 -18.08 25.10
CA LEU A 41 7.89 -17.29 25.80
C LEU A 41 7.84 -15.80 25.40
N VAL A 42 8.98 -15.20 25.08
CA VAL A 42 9.12 -13.79 24.65
C VAL A 42 8.66 -13.52 23.20
N PRO A 43 8.87 -14.41 22.21
CA PRO A 43 8.46 -14.14 20.82
C PRO A 43 6.95 -14.09 20.59
N ILE A 44 6.12 -14.78 21.40
CA ILE A 44 4.69 -14.92 21.09
C ILE A 44 3.93 -13.58 21.15
N PRO A 45 4.05 -12.75 22.20
CA PRO A 45 3.38 -11.45 22.24
C PRO A 45 3.92 -10.47 21.20
N LEU A 46 5.24 -10.51 20.93
CA LEU A 46 5.87 -9.66 19.93
C LEU A 46 5.44 -10.00 18.51
N MET A 47 5.26 -11.29 18.21
CA MET A 47 4.74 -11.74 16.92
C MET A 47 3.29 -11.30 16.69
N ALA A 48 2.47 -11.34 17.74
CA ALA A 48 1.09 -10.84 17.66
C ALA A 48 1.04 -9.33 17.41
N LEU A 49 1.90 -8.56 18.06
CA LEU A 49 2.04 -7.11 17.84
C LEU A 49 2.58 -6.78 16.44
N ASP A 50 3.59 -7.50 15.96
CA ASP A 50 4.17 -7.33 14.63
C ASP A 50 3.14 -7.65 13.53
N LEU A 51 2.41 -8.76 13.67
CA LEU A 51 1.33 -9.14 12.77
C LEU A 51 0.17 -8.13 12.81
N LEU A 52 -0.18 -7.60 13.99
CA LEU A 52 -1.22 -6.58 14.13
C LEU A 52 -0.85 -5.30 13.39
N THR A 53 0.39 -4.81 13.57
CA THR A 53 0.85 -3.60 12.87
C THR A 53 0.98 -3.84 11.36
N GLY A 54 1.39 -5.03 10.93
CA GLY A 54 1.38 -5.45 9.52
C GLY A 54 -0.03 -5.52 8.92
N ALA A 55 -1.02 -6.02 9.67
CA ALA A 55 -2.41 -6.09 9.24
C ALA A 55 -3.02 -4.69 9.05
N VAL A 56 -2.78 -3.77 9.99
CA VAL A 56 -3.22 -2.36 9.88
C VAL A 56 -2.55 -1.69 8.68
N GLN A 57 -1.25 -1.92 8.46
CA GLN A 57 -0.52 -1.39 7.30
C GLN A 57 -1.10 -1.90 5.97
N ALA A 58 -1.41 -3.20 5.87
CA ALA A 58 -2.01 -3.80 4.68
C ALA A 58 -3.41 -3.24 4.41
N TYR A 59 -4.19 -3.01 5.46
CA TYR A 59 -5.51 -2.40 5.36
C TYR A 59 -5.45 -0.98 4.78
N ILE A 60 -4.59 -0.12 5.32
CA ILE A 60 -4.42 1.25 4.83
C ILE A 60 -3.95 1.25 3.38
N PHE A 61 -3.02 0.36 3.02
CA PHE A 61 -2.54 0.22 1.66
C PHE A 61 -3.66 -0.18 0.67
N ALA A 62 -4.47 -1.18 1.02
CA ALA A 62 -5.56 -1.65 0.17
C ALA A 62 -6.61 -0.55 -0.08
N VAL A 63 -6.94 0.24 0.95
CA VAL A 63 -7.85 1.39 0.82
C VAL A 63 -7.26 2.45 -0.13
N LEU A 64 -5.99 2.81 0.03
CA LEU A 64 -5.32 3.76 -0.85
C LEU A 64 -5.24 3.27 -2.30
N SER A 65 -4.97 1.97 -2.53
CA SER A 65 -4.98 1.38 -3.88
C SER A 65 -6.36 1.42 -4.52
N MET A 66 -7.43 1.12 -3.76
CA MET A 66 -8.80 1.19 -4.26
C MET A 66 -9.18 2.63 -4.65
N VAL A 67 -8.84 3.61 -3.81
CA VAL A 67 -9.05 5.04 -4.10
C VAL A 67 -8.21 5.51 -5.29
N PHE A 68 -6.96 5.04 -5.40
CA PHE A 68 -6.08 5.38 -6.52
C PHE A 68 -6.60 4.82 -7.85
N ILE A 69 -7.05 3.57 -7.86
CA ILE A 69 -7.69 2.95 -9.02
C ILE A 69 -8.96 3.73 -9.37
N GLY A 70 -9.82 4.03 -8.39
CA GLY A 70 -11.01 4.86 -8.60
C GLY A 70 -10.71 6.23 -9.19
N ALA A 71 -9.66 6.91 -8.71
CA ALA A 71 -9.19 8.18 -9.23
C ALA A 71 -8.68 8.06 -10.68
N ALA A 72 -7.87 7.04 -10.98
CA ALA A 72 -7.35 6.80 -12.32
C ALA A 72 -8.45 6.48 -13.35
N ILE A 73 -9.49 5.75 -12.95
CA ILE A 73 -10.66 5.47 -13.79
C ILE A 73 -11.49 6.74 -14.01
N SER A 74 -11.57 7.61 -13.01
CA SER A 74 -12.29 8.89 -13.09
C SER A 74 -11.58 9.90 -13.99
N ASP A 75 -10.24 9.96 -13.97
CA ASP A 75 -9.43 10.78 -14.90
C ASP A 75 -9.59 10.34 -16.37
N THR A 76 -9.94 9.08 -16.61
CA THR A 76 -10.13 8.52 -17.96
C THR A 76 -11.50 8.85 -18.57
N HIS A 77 -12.46 9.38 -17.80
CA HIS A 77 -13.75 9.83 -18.31
C HIS A 77 -13.72 11.28 -18.79
N HIS A 78 -13.10 11.51 -19.95
CA HIS A 78 -13.45 12.63 -20.82
C HIS A 78 -14.55 12.14 -21.78
N PRO A 79 -15.85 12.36 -21.52
CA PRO A 79 -16.87 12.11 -22.52
C PRO A 79 -16.63 13.04 -23.72
N VAL A 80 -16.32 12.43 -24.86
CA VAL A 80 -16.21 13.10 -26.15
C VAL A 80 -17.56 13.71 -26.54
N SER A 81 -17.53 15.02 -26.77
CA SER A 81 -18.33 15.81 -27.72
C SER A 81 -19.74 15.31 -28.06
N VAL A 82 -20.74 15.95 -27.45
CA VAL A 82 -22.07 16.05 -28.06
C VAL A 82 -21.94 17.03 -29.24
N LYS A 83 -21.72 16.47 -30.44
CA LYS A 83 -21.88 17.16 -31.73
C LYS A 83 -23.36 17.53 -31.90
N LYS A 84 -23.75 18.68 -31.34
CA LYS A 84 -25.08 19.25 -31.54
C LYS A 84 -25.13 20.00 -32.87
N GLY A 85 -25.75 19.36 -33.86
CA GLY A 85 -26.55 20.01 -34.90
C GLY A 85 -25.84 20.97 -35.86
N GLU A 86 -25.22 20.42 -36.90
CA GLU A 86 -25.17 21.06 -38.23
C GLU A 86 -25.44 19.97 -39.27
N ALA A 87 -26.71 19.59 -39.35
CA ALA A 87 -27.28 18.83 -40.45
C ALA A 87 -28.68 19.39 -40.68
N SER A 88 -28.75 20.53 -41.37
CA SER A 88 -29.84 20.97 -42.27
C SER A 88 -29.66 22.44 -42.64
#